data_AF-A0A2N8K952-F1
#
_entry.id   AF-A0A2N8K952-F1
#
_cell.length_a   1.000
_cell.length_b   1.000
_cell.length_c   1.000
_cell.angle_alpha   90.00
_cell.angle_beta   90.00
_cell.angle_gamma   90.00
#
_symmetry.space_group_name_H-M   'P 1'
#
loop_
_entity.id
_entity.type
_entity.pdbx_description
1 polymer ?
#
loop_
_entity_poly.entity_id
_entity_poly.type
_entity_poly.pdbx_seq_one_letter_code
_entity_poly.pdbx_strand_id
1 'polypeptide(L)'
;MVAAYKAMADQMPDNGMQSVMFTHQDTAVWGDLISIFWAANLQVVAAWYIATETTSGKVGAYVQGTIILMLKKRPAGKRSGFKQRLLPSVRQEVVRQIESMLHLNDTVTAQNGEPVFNDSDLQMAGYAAALKVLTAYTHIGGEDVTTFALRPRARGEVTIVDEMVQQAAETASNLLVPEGLSADTWAKLSGIERFMLRMLDMETTGASKLDNYQNFAKAFHVEDYSRVMGDMRPNHARLKRVSEYASRDLTDSTEIGPTRLGRLIIALQQLSKDTEPQAIVDQMRNEMTDFLEARAVMVDTLAFIEQKSPDSETRSAAEVLGARLKNLRFGE
;
A
#
# COMPACT_ATOMS: atom_id res chain seq x y z
N MET A 1 -5.08 -4.88 28.35
CA MET A 1 -3.77 -4.45 27.82
C MET A 1 -3.23 -3.18 28.47
N VAL A 2 -3.96 -2.06 28.48
CA VAL A 2 -3.52 -0.80 29.14
C VAL A 2 -3.01 -1.02 30.57
N ALA A 3 -3.78 -1.71 31.41
CA ALA A 3 -3.41 -1.98 32.80
C ALA A 3 -2.08 -2.76 32.93
N ALA A 4 -1.82 -3.71 32.02
CA ALA A 4 -0.59 -4.50 32.03
C ALA A 4 0.63 -3.65 31.66
N TYR A 5 0.54 -2.88 30.57
CA TYR A 5 1.62 -1.97 30.16
C TYR A 5 1.88 -0.88 31.19
N LYS A 6 0.82 -0.35 31.82
CA LYS A 6 0.93 0.62 32.91
C LYS A 6 1.63 0.02 34.13
N ALA A 7 1.22 -1.17 34.57
CA ALA A 7 1.89 -1.84 35.69
C ALA A 7 3.38 -2.09 35.43
N MET A 8 3.73 -2.52 34.21
CA MET A 8 5.14 -2.68 33.82
C MET A 8 5.86 -1.32 33.77
N ALA A 9 5.22 -0.25 33.29
CA ALA A 9 5.81 1.08 33.24
C ALA A 9 6.04 1.66 34.64
N ASP A 10 5.11 1.46 35.57
CA ASP A 10 5.19 1.95 36.95
C ASP A 10 6.32 1.26 37.73
N GLN A 11 6.65 0.01 37.40
CA GLN A 11 7.76 -0.75 37.98
C GLN A 11 9.10 -0.58 37.23
N MET A 12 9.09 0.13 36.10
CA MET A 12 10.29 0.36 35.29
C MET A 12 11.02 1.62 35.76
N PRO A 13 12.37 1.65 35.81
CA PRO A 13 13.11 2.89 36.04
C PRO A 13 12.89 3.88 34.88
N ASP A 14 13.16 5.17 35.09
CA ASP A 14 12.86 6.20 34.07
C ASP A 14 13.68 6.05 32.78
N ASN A 15 14.88 5.47 32.88
CA ASN A 15 15.72 5.12 31.73
C ASN A 15 15.49 3.69 31.21
N GLY A 16 14.52 2.96 31.79
CA GLY A 16 14.22 1.59 31.41
C GLY A 16 13.58 1.47 30.04
N MET A 17 13.58 0.26 29.50
CA MET A 17 12.98 -0.07 28.22
C MET A 17 12.09 -1.31 28.33
N GLN A 18 11.00 -1.34 27.57
CA GLN A 18 10.19 -2.54 27.35
C GLN A 18 10.34 -2.97 25.90
N SER A 19 10.50 -4.27 25.66
CA SER A 19 10.44 -4.85 24.32
C SER A 19 9.05 -5.48 24.13
N VAL A 20 8.37 -5.09 23.06
CA VAL A 20 7.08 -5.66 22.67
C VAL A 20 7.26 -6.36 21.34
N MET A 21 7.00 -7.66 21.34
CA MET A 21 7.09 -8.50 20.15
C MET A 21 5.72 -9.09 19.86
N PHE A 22 5.24 -8.93 18.63
CA PHE A 22 3.95 -9.48 18.23
C PHE A 22 3.92 -9.78 16.74
N THR A 23 3.02 -10.68 16.38
CA THR A 23 2.70 -11.03 15.00
C THR A 23 1.27 -10.57 14.75
N HIS A 24 1.04 -9.82 13.68
CA HIS A 24 -0.30 -9.39 13.31
C HIS A 24 -0.39 -9.13 11.81
N GLN A 25 -1.53 -9.44 11.21
CA GLN A 25 -1.82 -9.18 9.79
C GLN A 25 -2.88 -8.09 9.60
N ASP A 26 -3.70 -7.84 10.63
CA ASP A 26 -4.77 -6.85 10.55
C ASP A 26 -4.31 -5.45 10.97
N THR A 27 -4.58 -4.48 10.09
CA THR A 27 -4.16 -3.09 10.24
C THR A 27 -4.91 -2.36 11.36
N ALA A 28 -6.05 -2.88 11.83
CA ALA A 28 -6.84 -2.26 12.90
C ALA A 28 -6.11 -2.23 14.25
N VAL A 29 -5.24 -3.20 14.53
CA VAL A 29 -4.52 -3.29 15.80
C VAL A 29 -3.53 -2.13 16.02
N TRP A 30 -3.05 -1.49 14.96
CA TRP A 30 -2.11 -0.38 15.09
C TRP A 30 -2.73 0.84 15.80
N GLY A 31 -4.00 1.16 15.53
CA GLY A 31 -4.70 2.25 16.22
C GLY A 31 -4.88 1.98 17.71
N ASP A 32 -5.15 0.73 18.06
CA ASP A 32 -5.29 0.30 19.45
C ASP A 32 -3.94 0.32 20.19
N LEU A 33 -2.84 -0.08 19.53
CA LEU A 33 -1.49 -0.03 20.12
C LEU A 33 -1.07 1.41 20.46
N ILE A 34 -1.36 2.37 19.59
CA ILE A 34 -1.11 3.80 19.87
C ILE A 34 -1.82 4.21 21.16
N SER A 35 -3.11 3.89 21.24
CA SER A 35 -3.96 4.24 22.39
C SER A 35 -3.46 3.56 23.66
N ILE A 36 -3.07 2.28 23.59
CA ILE A 36 -2.52 1.53 24.71
C ILE A 36 -1.23 2.17 25.23
N PHE A 37 -0.29 2.49 24.35
CA PHE A 37 1.00 3.06 24.76
C PHE A 37 0.84 4.48 25.31
N TRP A 38 -0.02 5.30 24.72
CA TRP A 38 -0.36 6.61 25.29
C TRP A 38 -0.95 6.50 26.69
N ALA A 39 -1.96 5.64 26.88
CA ALA A 39 -2.61 5.44 28.17
C ALA A 39 -1.65 4.87 29.25
N ALA A 40 -0.62 4.13 28.83
CA ALA A 40 0.44 3.62 29.70
C ALA A 40 1.64 4.60 29.87
N ASN A 41 1.57 5.80 29.31
CA ASN A 41 2.64 6.80 29.31
C ASN A 41 3.97 6.30 28.68
N LEU A 42 3.85 5.47 27.65
CA LEU A 42 4.96 4.89 26.89
C LEU A 42 5.05 5.52 25.49
N GLN A 43 6.27 5.56 24.96
CA GLN A 43 6.55 5.91 23.57
C GLN A 43 7.42 4.85 22.91
N VAL A 44 7.16 4.58 21.63
CA VAL A 44 8.02 3.77 20.77
C VAL A 44 9.24 4.60 20.40
N VAL A 45 10.44 4.07 20.64
CA VAL A 45 11.72 4.73 20.31
C VAL A 45 12.50 4.01 19.21
N ALA A 46 12.21 2.73 19.00
CA ALA A 46 12.71 1.95 17.89
C ALA A 46 11.67 0.90 17.48
N ALA A 47 11.65 0.59 16.19
CA ALA A 47 10.76 -0.39 15.60
C ALA A 47 11.53 -1.19 14.54
N TRP A 48 11.38 -2.51 14.57
CA TRP A 48 11.94 -3.40 13.56
C TRP A 48 10.88 -4.40 13.11
N TYR A 49 11.04 -4.85 11.88
CA TYR A 49 10.33 -5.99 11.35
C TYR A 49 11.33 -7.11 11.14
N ILE A 50 11.03 -8.29 11.67
CA ILE A 50 11.81 -9.50 11.43
C ILE A 50 10.96 -10.42 10.55
N ALA A 51 11.46 -10.73 9.36
CA ALA A 51 10.92 -11.81 8.56
C ALA A 51 11.11 -13.12 9.34
N THR A 52 10.01 -13.72 9.78
CA THR A 52 10.02 -14.96 10.56
C THR A 52 9.20 -15.98 9.81
N GLU A 53 9.85 -16.74 8.93
CA GLU A 53 9.19 -17.86 8.27
C GLU A 53 8.96 -18.99 9.28
N THR A 54 7.72 -19.45 9.39
CA THR A 54 7.45 -20.78 9.97
C THR A 54 6.73 -21.63 8.94
N THR A 55 7.44 -22.59 8.37
CA THR A 55 6.90 -23.79 7.72
C THR A 55 6.48 -24.82 8.79
N SER A 56 5.76 -24.40 9.83
CA SER A 56 5.07 -25.38 10.67
C SER A 56 3.94 -25.95 9.82
N GLY A 57 4.03 -27.22 9.43
CA GLY A 57 3.19 -27.95 8.45
C GLY A 57 1.68 -28.06 8.73
N LYS A 58 1.08 -27.06 9.40
CA LYS A 58 -0.36 -26.85 9.45
C LYS A 58 -0.73 -25.80 8.41
N VAL A 59 -1.39 -26.27 7.35
CA VAL A 59 -2.03 -25.43 6.34
C VAL A 59 -2.90 -24.39 7.04
N GLY A 60 -2.55 -23.10 6.92
CA GLY A 60 -3.40 -21.98 7.35
C GLY A 60 -2.85 -21.03 8.43
N ALA A 61 -1.70 -21.29 9.05
CA ALA A 61 -1.10 -20.37 10.04
C ALA A 61 0.29 -19.90 9.59
N TYR A 62 0.33 -19.08 8.53
CA TYR A 62 1.57 -18.47 8.05
C TYR A 62 1.85 -17.19 8.87
N VAL A 63 2.69 -17.28 9.89
CA VAL A 63 3.30 -16.09 10.48
C VAL A 63 4.26 -15.53 9.43
N GLN A 64 3.97 -14.34 8.88
CA GLN A 64 4.79 -13.72 7.82
C GLN A 64 5.93 -12.87 8.39
N GLY A 65 5.79 -12.37 9.62
CA GLY A 65 6.87 -11.70 10.33
C GLY A 65 6.46 -11.21 11.70
N THR A 66 7.46 -10.82 12.48
CA THR A 66 7.33 -10.34 13.85
C THR A 66 7.74 -8.88 13.93
N ILE A 67 6.86 -8.04 14.47
CA ILE A 67 7.17 -6.65 14.79
C ILE A 67 7.79 -6.59 16.17
N ILE A 68 8.90 -5.86 16.30
CA ILE A 68 9.56 -5.57 17.57
C ILE A 68 9.53 -4.08 17.81
N LEU A 69 8.93 -3.66 18.91
CA LEU A 69 8.89 -2.27 19.35
C LEU A 69 9.68 -2.13 20.65
N MET A 70 10.57 -1.14 20.70
CA MET A 70 11.20 -0.72 21.96
C MET A 70 10.45 0.48 22.51
N LEU A 71 9.97 0.35 23.74
CA LEU A 71 9.22 1.37 24.44
C LEU A 71 10.08 2.00 25.55
N LYS A 72 9.92 3.31 25.76
CA LYS A 72 10.42 4.04 26.93
C LYS A 72 9.28 4.79 27.59
N LYS A 73 9.44 5.15 28.87
CA LYS A 73 8.59 6.19 29.47
C LYS A 73 8.70 7.46 28.64
N ARG A 74 7.58 8.17 28.49
CA ARG A 74 7.62 9.50 27.87
C ARG A 74 8.37 10.46 28.80
N PRO A 75 9.29 11.29 28.28
CA PRO A 75 10.00 12.28 29.08
C PRO A 75 9.00 13.29 29.65
N ALA A 76 9.34 13.86 30.80
CA ALA A 76 8.58 14.97 31.36
C ALA A 76 8.59 16.17 30.41
N GLY A 77 7.43 16.80 30.21
CA GLY A 77 7.28 17.98 29.36
C GLY A 77 6.15 17.84 28.34
N LYS A 78 5.53 18.97 27.97
CA LYS A 78 4.48 19.00 26.95
C LYS A 78 5.11 18.97 25.57
N ARG A 79 4.84 17.92 24.81
CA ARG A 79 5.11 17.86 23.37
C ARG A 79 3.79 17.89 22.63
N SER A 80 3.41 19.07 22.16
CA SER A 80 2.17 19.27 21.39
C SER A 80 2.46 19.14 19.90
N GLY A 81 1.66 18.31 19.22
CA GLY A 81 1.69 18.12 17.78
C GLY A 81 0.44 18.72 17.15
N PHE A 82 0.63 19.55 16.13
CA PHE A 82 -0.45 19.98 15.25
C PHE A 82 -0.44 19.09 14.00
N LYS A 83 -1.62 18.76 13.46
CA LYS A 83 -1.77 17.89 12.27
C LYS A 83 -0.80 18.28 11.15
N GLN A 84 -0.71 19.57 10.83
CA GLN A 84 0.18 20.11 9.79
C GLN A 84 1.68 19.82 10.00
N ARG A 85 2.14 19.62 11.23
CA ARG A 85 3.54 19.26 11.54
C ARG A 85 3.74 17.77 11.73
N LEU A 86 2.72 17.06 12.20
CA LEU A 86 2.77 15.63 12.47
C LEU A 86 2.84 14.81 11.18
N LEU A 87 1.99 15.12 10.20
CA LEU A 87 1.90 14.33 8.97
C LEU A 87 3.23 14.29 8.18
N PRO A 88 3.93 15.43 7.98
CA PRO A 88 5.25 15.39 7.36
C PRO A 88 6.27 14.56 8.15
N SER A 89 6.25 14.61 9.49
CA SER A 89 7.16 13.82 10.33
C SER A 89 6.87 12.32 10.26
N VAL A 90 5.59 11.92 10.25
CA VAL A 90 5.18 10.53 10.03
C VAL A 90 5.68 10.07 8.68
N ARG A 91 5.42 10.86 7.62
CA ARG A 91 5.86 10.55 6.26
C ARG A 91 7.37 10.34 6.19
N GLN A 92 8.15 11.25 6.78
CA GLN A 92 9.61 11.19 6.78
C GLN A 92 10.13 9.94 7.49
N GLU A 93 9.55 9.56 8.64
CA GLU A 93 9.98 8.36 9.37
C GLU A 93 9.59 7.08 8.63
N VAL A 94 8.41 7.05 8.00
CA VAL A 94 7.99 5.94 7.12
C VAL A 94 8.97 5.80 5.96
N VAL A 95 9.24 6.86 5.21
CA VAL A 95 10.20 6.86 4.09
C VAL A 95 11.55 6.34 4.55
N ARG A 96 12.09 6.90 5.64
CA ARG A 96 13.38 6.47 6.20
C ARG A 96 13.41 4.97 6.53
N GLN A 97 12.33 4.45 7.12
CA GLN A 97 12.23 3.03 7.49
C GLN A 97 12.16 2.14 6.25
N ILE A 98 11.29 2.45 5.28
CA ILE A 98 11.08 1.66 4.08
C ILE A 98 12.33 1.66 3.20
N GLU A 99 12.94 2.83 2.95
CA GLU A 99 14.18 2.93 2.16
C GLU A 99 15.32 2.12 2.79
N SER A 100 15.45 2.13 4.12
CA SER A 100 16.46 1.32 4.82
C SER A 100 16.23 -0.18 4.59
N MET A 101 14.98 -0.63 4.57
CA MET A 101 14.63 -2.03 4.33
C MET A 101 14.76 -2.44 2.86
N LEU A 102 14.40 -1.55 1.93
CA LEU A 102 14.62 -1.76 0.50
C LEU A 102 16.11 -1.86 0.17
N HIS A 103 16.95 -1.00 0.75
CA HIS A 103 18.40 -1.10 0.59
C HIS A 103 18.96 -2.42 1.13
N LEU A 104 18.40 -2.94 2.22
CA LEU A 104 18.77 -4.25 2.74
C LEU A 104 18.30 -5.38 1.80
N ASN A 105 17.10 -5.27 1.21
CA ASN A 105 16.65 -6.18 0.17
C ASN A 105 17.60 -6.21 -1.03
N ASP A 106 18.02 -5.06 -1.55
CA ASP A 106 18.98 -4.99 -2.67
C ASP A 106 20.29 -5.68 -2.32
N THR A 107 20.82 -5.38 -1.12
CA THR A 107 22.08 -5.94 -0.63
C THR A 107 22.00 -7.46 -0.50
N VAL A 108 20.91 -7.98 0.07
CA VAL A 108 20.73 -9.42 0.27
C VAL A 108 20.40 -10.15 -1.02
N THR A 109 19.60 -9.55 -1.90
CA THR A 109 19.32 -10.12 -3.23
C THR A 109 20.60 -10.29 -4.04
N ALA A 110 21.51 -9.30 -3.99
CA ALA A 110 22.81 -9.40 -4.65
C ALA A 110 23.71 -10.52 -4.10
N GLN A 111 23.52 -10.93 -2.84
CA GLN A 111 24.33 -11.96 -2.18
C GLN A 111 23.69 -13.36 -2.26
N ASN A 112 22.36 -13.43 -2.12
CA ASN A 112 21.61 -14.66 -1.88
C ASN A 112 20.58 -14.98 -2.98
N GLY A 113 20.38 -14.08 -3.94
CA GLY A 113 19.46 -14.27 -5.07
C GLY A 113 17.99 -13.90 -4.81
N GLU A 114 17.62 -13.62 -3.56
CA GLU A 114 16.25 -13.26 -3.16
C GLU A 114 16.23 -12.17 -2.06
N PRO A 115 15.20 -11.32 -2.01
CA PRO A 115 15.06 -10.29 -0.97
C PRO A 115 14.63 -10.88 0.38
N VAL A 116 14.95 -10.18 1.48
CA VAL A 116 14.57 -10.60 2.85
C VAL A 116 13.11 -10.27 3.16
N PHE A 117 12.62 -9.14 2.66
CA PHE A 117 11.29 -8.62 2.95
C PHE A 117 10.44 -8.61 1.70
N ASN A 118 9.20 -9.08 1.83
CA ASN A 118 8.16 -8.87 0.83
C ASN A 118 7.41 -7.54 1.08
N ASP A 119 6.46 -7.23 0.20
CA ASP A 119 5.71 -5.97 0.25
C ASP A 119 4.84 -5.80 1.49
N SER A 120 4.25 -6.89 1.97
CA SER A 120 3.46 -6.88 3.20
C SER A 120 4.34 -6.57 4.41
N ASP A 121 5.56 -7.10 4.43
CA ASP A 121 6.54 -6.83 5.49
C ASP A 121 6.92 -5.34 5.51
N LEU A 122 7.18 -4.77 4.33
CA LEU A 122 7.47 -3.34 4.17
C LEU A 122 6.28 -2.49 4.63
N GLN A 123 5.05 -2.83 4.24
CA GLN A 123 3.87 -2.10 4.71
C GLN A 123 3.72 -2.14 6.24
N MET A 124 3.95 -3.30 6.86
CA MET A 124 3.92 -3.45 8.33
C MET A 124 5.00 -2.61 9.02
N ALA A 125 6.21 -2.56 8.46
CA ALA A 125 7.27 -1.70 8.97
C ALA A 125 6.92 -0.21 8.86
N GLY A 126 6.20 0.20 7.81
CA GLY A 126 5.67 1.55 7.67
C GLY A 126 4.71 1.94 8.80
N TYR A 127 3.81 1.05 9.19
CA TYR A 127 2.94 1.28 10.36
C TYR A 127 3.73 1.40 11.66
N ALA A 128 4.73 0.54 11.86
CA ALA A 128 5.59 0.58 13.04
C ALA A 128 6.41 1.90 13.12
N ALA A 129 6.87 2.40 11.98
CA ALA A 129 7.55 3.68 11.85
C ALA A 129 6.61 4.85 12.24
N ALA A 130 5.35 4.79 11.83
CA ALA A 130 4.35 5.78 12.23
C ALA A 130 4.10 5.79 13.75
N LEU A 131 4.01 4.61 14.39
CA LEU A 131 3.89 4.51 15.85
C LEU A 131 4.99 5.29 16.58
N LYS A 132 6.23 5.18 16.11
CA LYS A 132 7.38 5.87 16.69
C LYS A 132 7.21 7.39 16.71
N VAL A 133 6.67 7.95 15.63
CA VAL A 133 6.40 9.40 15.57
C VAL A 133 5.22 9.76 16.46
N LEU A 134 4.10 9.04 16.33
CA LEU A 134 2.84 9.39 17.00
C LEU A 134 2.93 9.27 18.52
N THR A 135 3.53 8.19 19.01
CA THR A 135 3.63 7.92 20.45
C THR A 135 4.56 8.88 21.19
N ALA A 136 5.42 9.61 20.47
CA ALA A 136 6.30 10.62 21.04
C ALA A 136 5.56 11.90 21.49
N TYR A 137 4.33 12.13 21.01
CA TYR A 137 3.55 13.32 21.36
C TYR A 137 2.65 13.10 22.58
N THR A 138 2.38 14.20 23.29
CA THR A 138 1.52 14.24 24.48
C THR A 138 0.19 14.92 24.21
N HIS A 139 0.12 15.79 23.20
CA HIS A 139 -1.11 16.45 22.77
C HIS A 139 -1.19 16.43 21.25
N ILE A 140 -2.38 16.17 20.71
CA ILE A 140 -2.64 16.23 19.27
C ILE A 140 -3.91 17.06 19.06
N GLY A 141 -3.84 18.10 18.22
CA GLY A 141 -5.00 18.95 17.95
C GLY A 141 -5.51 19.73 19.16
N GLY A 142 -4.67 19.92 20.20
CA GLY A 142 -5.04 20.60 21.44
C GLY A 142 -5.59 19.70 22.55
N GLU A 143 -5.87 18.43 22.25
CA GLU A 143 -6.34 17.44 23.21
C GLU A 143 -5.16 16.60 23.76
N ASP A 144 -5.19 16.27 25.06
CA ASP A 144 -4.24 15.35 25.67
C ASP A 144 -4.47 13.93 25.16
N VAL A 145 -3.42 13.30 24.62
CA VAL A 145 -3.54 12.00 23.95
C VAL A 145 -3.90 10.86 24.90
N THR A 146 -3.64 11.02 26.20
CA THR A 146 -3.95 10.03 27.24
C THR A 146 -5.45 10.01 27.52
N THR A 147 -6.06 11.20 27.58
CA THR A 147 -7.52 11.35 27.73
C THR A 147 -8.24 10.86 26.48
N PHE A 148 -7.73 11.24 25.31
CA PHE A 148 -8.20 10.78 24.01
C PHE A 148 -8.15 9.24 23.89
N ALA A 149 -7.04 8.60 24.29
CA ALA A 149 -6.85 7.15 24.22
C ALA A 149 -7.78 6.34 25.14
N LEU A 150 -8.26 6.94 26.23
CA LEU A 150 -9.17 6.29 27.19
C LEU A 150 -10.64 6.50 26.84
N ARG A 151 -10.95 7.35 25.86
CA ARG A 151 -12.31 7.64 25.43
C ARG A 151 -12.88 6.45 24.64
N PRO A 152 -14.08 5.95 24.97
CA PRO A 152 -14.76 4.95 24.16
C PRO A 152 -15.00 5.48 22.73
N ARG A 153 -14.56 4.72 21.72
CA ARG A 153 -14.78 5.07 20.30
C ARG A 153 -16.26 4.92 19.95
N ALA A 154 -16.86 5.93 19.33
CA ALA A 154 -18.18 5.78 18.74
C ALA A 154 -18.08 4.89 17.47
N ARG A 155 -19.10 4.08 17.22
CA ARG A 155 -19.11 3.18 16.05
C ARG A 155 -19.05 4.02 14.76
N GLY A 156 -18.01 3.81 13.95
CA GLY A 156 -17.79 4.54 12.70
C GLY A 156 -17.08 5.89 12.85
N GLU A 157 -16.62 6.25 14.05
CA GLU A 157 -15.83 7.46 14.27
C GLU A 157 -14.42 7.29 13.66
N VAL A 158 -14.08 8.16 12.70
CA VAL A 158 -12.72 8.26 12.17
C VAL A 158 -11.95 9.29 12.98
N THR A 159 -10.87 8.86 13.62
CA THR A 159 -10.06 9.73 14.46
C THR A 159 -8.81 10.24 13.73
N ILE A 160 -8.18 11.29 14.27
CA ILE A 160 -6.89 11.78 13.75
C ILE A 160 -5.80 10.71 13.77
N VAL A 161 -5.88 9.73 14.68
CA VAL A 161 -4.97 8.58 14.72
C VAL A 161 -5.21 7.68 13.51
N ASP A 162 -6.47 7.39 13.19
CA ASP A 162 -6.82 6.55 12.04
C ASP A 162 -6.38 7.22 10.74
N GLU A 163 -6.56 8.54 10.62
CA GLU A 163 -6.04 9.33 9.48
C GLU A 163 -4.52 9.25 9.37
N MET A 164 -3.79 9.33 10.49
CA MET A 164 -2.32 9.29 10.52
C MET A 164 -1.78 7.90 10.16
N VAL A 165 -2.42 6.84 10.67
CA VAL A 165 -2.11 5.45 10.34
C VAL A 165 -2.39 5.20 8.85
N GLN A 166 -3.52 5.68 8.34
CA GLN A 166 -3.89 5.59 6.94
C GLN A 166 -2.86 6.31 6.03
N GLN A 167 -2.43 7.51 6.40
CA GLN A 167 -1.42 8.24 5.64
C GLN A 167 -0.04 7.58 5.68
N ALA A 168 0.31 6.93 6.79
CA ALA A 168 1.51 6.12 6.87
C ALA A 168 1.45 4.92 5.90
N ALA A 169 0.30 4.23 5.86
CA ALA A 169 0.05 3.14 4.92
C ALA A 169 0.22 3.61 3.47
N GLU A 170 -0.46 4.69 3.12
CA GLU A 170 -0.40 5.30 1.79
C GLU A 170 1.04 5.70 1.43
N THR A 171 1.78 6.30 2.37
CA THR A 171 3.19 6.67 2.16
C THR A 171 4.04 5.44 1.89
N ALA A 172 3.90 4.39 2.70
CA ALA A 172 4.65 3.15 2.52
C ALA A 172 4.31 2.52 1.17
N SER A 173 3.03 2.33 0.85
CA SER A 173 2.57 1.74 -0.41
C SER A 173 2.99 2.54 -1.65
N ASN A 174 3.07 3.87 -1.56
CA ASN A 174 3.53 4.70 -2.67
C ASN A 174 5.04 4.57 -2.97
N LEU A 175 5.86 4.15 -1.99
CA LEU A 175 7.29 3.87 -2.20
C LEU A 175 7.52 2.52 -2.89
N LEU A 176 6.51 1.66 -2.89
CA LEU A 176 6.56 0.32 -3.44
C LEU A 176 6.23 0.33 -4.94
N VAL A 177 7.13 0.89 -5.75
CA VAL A 177 6.99 0.91 -7.21
C VAL A 177 7.12 -0.53 -7.73
N PRO A 178 6.12 -1.06 -8.49
CA PRO A 178 6.20 -2.39 -9.09
C PRO A 178 7.40 -2.54 -10.05
N GLU A 179 8.00 -3.72 -10.08
CA GLU A 179 9.10 -4.01 -11.00
C GLU A 179 8.60 -3.95 -12.45
N GLY A 180 9.29 -3.21 -13.31
CA GLY A 180 8.92 -3.01 -14.72
C GLY A 180 8.06 -1.77 -14.97
N LEU A 181 7.77 -0.97 -13.94
CA LEU A 181 7.09 0.32 -14.06
C LEU A 181 8.00 1.46 -13.61
N SER A 182 8.02 2.59 -14.32
CA SER A 182 8.82 3.74 -13.90
C SER A 182 8.20 4.48 -12.71
N ALA A 183 9.04 5.07 -11.86
CA ALA A 183 8.59 5.87 -10.72
C ALA A 183 7.79 7.13 -11.16
N ASP A 184 8.11 7.71 -12.31
CA ASP A 184 7.37 8.86 -12.87
C ASP A 184 5.95 8.47 -13.30
N THR A 185 5.79 7.34 -14.01
CA THR A 185 4.48 6.77 -14.32
C THR A 185 3.71 6.49 -13.04
N TRP A 186 4.32 5.76 -12.09
CA TRP A 186 3.68 5.41 -10.82
C TRP A 186 3.16 6.64 -10.04
N ALA A 187 3.94 7.72 -10.00
CA ALA A 187 3.56 8.97 -9.34
C ALA A 187 2.34 9.66 -10.00
N LYS A 188 2.08 9.40 -11.28
CA LYS A 188 0.96 9.99 -12.05
C LYS A 188 -0.32 9.16 -12.02
N LEU A 189 -0.27 7.94 -11.50
CA LEU A 189 -1.43 7.04 -11.39
C LEU A 189 -2.32 7.40 -10.20
N SER A 190 -3.63 7.19 -10.38
CA SER A 190 -4.64 7.27 -9.31
C SER A 190 -4.54 6.07 -8.34
N GLY A 191 -5.26 6.15 -7.22
CA GLY A 191 -5.29 5.08 -6.21
C GLY A 191 -5.73 3.72 -6.77
N ILE A 192 -6.81 3.70 -7.55
CA ILE A 192 -7.31 2.47 -8.19
C ILE A 192 -6.33 1.91 -9.24
N GLU A 193 -5.66 2.77 -10.00
CA GLU A 193 -4.63 2.34 -10.97
C GLU A 193 -3.42 1.73 -10.26
N ARG A 194 -2.93 2.38 -9.19
CA ARG A 194 -1.84 1.85 -8.36
C ARG A 194 -2.21 0.52 -7.74
N PHE A 195 -3.42 0.41 -7.19
CA PHE A 195 -3.94 -0.84 -6.66
C PHE A 195 -3.91 -1.96 -7.71
N MET A 196 -4.47 -1.71 -8.89
CA MET A 196 -4.53 -2.69 -9.98
C MET A 196 -3.14 -3.16 -10.42
N LEU A 197 -2.23 -2.24 -10.72
CA LEU A 197 -0.89 -2.60 -11.20
C LEU A 197 -0.09 -3.31 -10.10
N ARG A 198 -0.23 -2.89 -8.84
CA ARG A 198 0.45 -3.55 -7.72
C ARG A 198 -0.05 -4.96 -7.48
N MET A 199 -1.37 -5.17 -7.54
CA MET A 199 -1.93 -6.51 -7.37
C MET A 199 -1.59 -7.41 -8.54
N LEU A 200 -1.53 -6.88 -9.76
CA LEU A 200 -1.05 -7.63 -10.92
C LEU A 200 0.42 -8.09 -10.74
N ASP A 201 1.29 -7.22 -10.23
CA ASP A 201 2.68 -7.58 -9.89
C ASP A 201 2.72 -8.72 -8.86
N MET A 202 1.97 -8.57 -7.76
CA MET A 202 1.94 -9.55 -6.68
C MET A 202 1.42 -10.92 -7.14
N GLU A 203 0.43 -10.97 -8.03
CA GLU A 203 -0.06 -12.23 -8.62
C GLU A 203 1.06 -13.01 -9.33
N THR A 204 2.05 -12.34 -9.93
CA THR A 204 3.18 -13.02 -10.61
C THR A 204 4.09 -13.80 -9.66
N THR A 205 4.08 -13.45 -8.38
CA THR A 205 4.81 -14.15 -7.31
C THR A 205 3.98 -15.24 -6.61
N GLY A 206 2.75 -15.49 -7.09
CA GLY A 206 1.84 -16.49 -6.54
C GLY A 206 1.01 -16.03 -5.33
N ALA A 207 0.98 -14.73 -5.03
CA ALA A 207 0.20 -14.19 -3.93
C ALA A 207 -1.31 -14.18 -4.24
N SER A 208 -2.09 -14.90 -3.43
CA SER A 208 -3.56 -15.02 -3.61
C SER A 208 -4.37 -14.80 -2.32
N LYS A 209 -3.75 -14.21 -1.29
CA LYS A 209 -4.42 -13.89 -0.02
C LYS A 209 -5.29 -12.66 -0.18
N LEU A 210 -6.58 -12.77 0.18
CA LEU A 210 -7.55 -11.67 0.11
C LEU A 210 -7.12 -10.46 0.94
N ASP A 211 -6.52 -10.69 2.11
CA ASP A 211 -6.11 -9.64 3.03
C ASP A 211 -5.10 -8.67 2.41
N ASN A 212 -4.25 -9.14 1.49
CA ASN A 212 -3.32 -8.28 0.75
C ASN A 212 -4.10 -7.26 -0.09
N TYR A 213 -5.10 -7.72 -0.84
CA TYR A 213 -5.96 -6.85 -1.65
C TYR A 213 -6.70 -5.83 -0.77
N GLN A 214 -7.24 -6.25 0.37
CA GLN A 214 -7.90 -5.34 1.31
C GLN A 214 -6.94 -4.28 1.85
N ASN A 215 -5.74 -4.69 2.26
CA ASN A 215 -4.73 -3.79 2.82
C ASN A 215 -4.23 -2.76 1.79
N PHE A 216 -4.01 -3.17 0.54
CA PHE A 216 -3.60 -2.26 -0.53
C PHE A 216 -4.74 -1.39 -1.05
N ALA A 217 -5.96 -1.93 -1.17
CA ALA A 217 -7.14 -1.13 -1.51
C ALA A 217 -7.34 -0.01 -0.50
N LYS A 218 -7.26 -0.34 0.80
CA LYS A 218 -7.30 0.65 1.86
C LYS A 218 -6.15 1.64 1.71
N ALA A 219 -4.90 1.19 1.59
CA ALA A 219 -3.73 2.08 1.50
C ALA A 219 -3.77 3.05 0.31
N PHE A 220 -4.35 2.64 -0.82
CA PHE A 220 -4.54 3.48 -2.01
C PHE A 220 -5.88 4.22 -2.04
N HIS A 221 -6.67 4.17 -0.96
CA HIS A 221 -8.00 4.82 -0.86
C HIS A 221 -8.98 4.39 -1.96
N VAL A 222 -8.97 3.11 -2.32
CA VAL A 222 -9.97 2.52 -3.23
C VAL A 222 -11.28 2.31 -2.49
N GLU A 223 -12.37 2.88 -2.98
CA GLU A 223 -13.68 2.82 -2.32
C GLU A 223 -14.31 1.43 -2.41
N ASP A 224 -14.33 0.85 -3.62
CA ASP A 224 -14.94 -0.46 -3.88
C ASP A 224 -14.05 -1.35 -4.77
N TYR A 225 -12.98 -1.89 -4.15
CA TYR A 225 -12.04 -2.77 -4.85
C TYR A 225 -12.71 -4.04 -5.38
N SER A 226 -13.86 -4.45 -4.84
CA SER A 226 -14.56 -5.67 -5.27
C SER A 226 -14.94 -5.62 -6.75
N ARG A 227 -15.13 -4.42 -7.32
CA ARG A 227 -15.49 -4.23 -8.74
C ARG A 227 -14.40 -4.65 -9.71
N VAL A 228 -13.16 -4.65 -9.27
CA VAL A 228 -12.00 -5.06 -10.08
C VAL A 228 -11.48 -6.46 -9.72
N MET A 229 -12.10 -7.13 -8.75
CA MET A 229 -11.74 -8.50 -8.36
C MET A 229 -12.47 -9.52 -9.25
N GLY A 230 -11.74 -10.53 -9.73
CA GLY A 230 -12.29 -11.68 -10.45
C GLY A 230 -12.61 -12.85 -9.52
N ASP A 231 -11.89 -12.97 -8.40
CA ASP A 231 -12.17 -13.92 -7.32
C ASP A 231 -11.80 -13.26 -5.98
N MET A 232 -12.61 -13.48 -4.95
CA MET A 232 -12.40 -12.96 -3.60
C MET A 232 -12.39 -14.08 -2.55
N ARG A 233 -12.39 -15.34 -2.95
CA ARG A 233 -12.31 -16.46 -2.01
C ARG A 233 -10.93 -16.45 -1.31
N PRO A 234 -10.86 -16.75 0.00
CA PRO A 234 -9.59 -16.83 0.71
C PRO A 234 -8.58 -17.76 0.00
N ASN A 235 -7.34 -17.30 -0.15
CA ASN A 235 -6.25 -17.98 -0.86
C ASN A 235 -6.47 -18.25 -2.36
N HIS A 236 -7.52 -17.67 -2.95
CA HIS A 236 -7.80 -17.71 -4.38
C HIS A 236 -8.04 -16.30 -4.95
N ALA A 237 -7.78 -15.25 -4.16
CA ALA A 237 -8.07 -13.88 -4.55
C ALA A 237 -7.22 -13.46 -5.76
N ARG A 238 -7.88 -12.86 -6.76
CA ARG A 238 -7.25 -12.33 -7.97
C ARG A 238 -8.06 -11.19 -8.59
N LEU A 239 -7.40 -10.34 -9.35
CA LEU A 239 -8.01 -9.34 -10.21
C LEU A 239 -8.80 -9.98 -11.36
N LYS A 240 -9.73 -9.20 -11.92
CA LYS A 240 -10.34 -9.48 -13.21
C LYS A 240 -9.27 -9.50 -14.30
N ARG A 241 -9.35 -10.45 -15.22
CA ARG A 241 -8.65 -10.44 -16.50
C ARG A 241 -9.28 -9.39 -17.41
N VAL A 242 -8.52 -8.89 -18.39
CA VAL A 242 -9.02 -7.90 -19.36
C VAL A 242 -10.31 -8.37 -20.01
N SER A 243 -10.43 -9.64 -20.36
CA SER A 243 -11.63 -10.23 -20.96
C SER A 243 -12.85 -10.35 -20.02
N GLU A 244 -12.66 -10.27 -18.71
CA GLU A 244 -13.73 -10.41 -17.70
C GLU A 244 -14.45 -9.09 -17.40
N TYR A 245 -13.92 -7.95 -17.85
CA TYR A 245 -14.58 -6.67 -17.69
C TYR A 245 -15.80 -6.54 -18.62
N ALA A 246 -16.96 -6.26 -18.04
CA ALA A 246 -18.15 -5.87 -18.80
C ALA A 246 -18.16 -4.35 -19.06
N SER A 247 -18.88 -3.88 -20.08
CA SER A 247 -18.97 -2.44 -20.39
C SER A 247 -19.44 -1.60 -19.19
N ARG A 248 -20.32 -2.16 -18.33
CA ARG A 248 -20.79 -1.49 -17.09
C ARG A 248 -19.69 -1.27 -16.05
N ASP A 249 -18.63 -2.08 -16.08
CA ASP A 249 -17.52 -2.01 -15.14
C ASP A 249 -16.50 -0.91 -15.53
N LEU A 250 -16.58 -0.41 -16.77
CA LEU A 250 -15.65 0.56 -17.35
C LEU A 250 -16.37 1.85 -17.76
N THR A 251 -17.28 2.32 -16.91
CA THR A 251 -18.03 3.57 -17.10
C THR A 251 -17.57 4.64 -16.12
N ASP A 252 -17.93 5.90 -16.40
CA ASP A 252 -17.68 7.04 -15.51
C ASP A 252 -18.32 6.91 -14.12
N SER A 253 -19.24 5.94 -13.93
CA SER A 253 -19.85 5.62 -12.63
C SER A 253 -18.98 4.74 -11.73
N THR A 254 -17.81 4.30 -12.22
CA THR A 254 -16.86 3.45 -11.50
C THR A 254 -15.54 4.17 -11.31
N GLU A 255 -14.78 3.81 -10.27
CA GLU A 255 -13.45 4.41 -10.04
C GLU A 255 -12.48 4.14 -11.19
N ILE A 256 -12.53 2.95 -11.79
CA ILE A 256 -11.59 2.53 -12.84
C ILE A 256 -11.95 3.07 -14.24
N GLY A 257 -13.24 3.17 -14.58
CA GLY A 257 -13.70 3.53 -15.92
C GLY A 257 -13.08 4.82 -16.51
N PRO A 258 -13.09 5.96 -15.80
CA PRO A 258 -12.57 7.22 -16.35
C PRO A 258 -11.03 7.29 -16.37
N THR A 259 -10.34 6.33 -15.76
CA THR A 259 -8.87 6.34 -15.65
C THR A 259 -8.18 5.99 -16.97
N ARG A 260 -6.87 6.25 -17.06
CA ARG A 260 -6.08 5.86 -18.23
C ARG A 260 -6.02 4.34 -18.34
N LEU A 261 -5.87 3.63 -17.22
CA LEU A 261 -5.92 2.17 -17.20
C LEU A 261 -7.28 1.62 -17.66
N GLY A 262 -8.40 2.22 -17.24
CA GLY A 262 -9.74 1.83 -17.68
C GLY A 262 -9.89 1.91 -19.20
N ARG A 263 -9.41 3.01 -19.80
CA ARG A 263 -9.36 3.19 -21.27
C ARG A 263 -8.44 2.18 -21.94
N LEU A 264 -7.28 1.88 -21.37
CA LEU A 264 -6.38 0.84 -21.88
C LEU A 264 -7.03 -0.54 -21.84
N ILE A 265 -7.79 -0.88 -20.80
CA ILE A 265 -8.55 -2.15 -20.74
C ILE A 265 -9.54 -2.24 -21.92
N ILE A 266 -10.28 -1.16 -22.21
CA ILE A 266 -11.19 -1.11 -23.38
C ILE A 266 -10.40 -1.32 -24.68
N ALA A 267 -9.28 -0.62 -24.86
CA ALA A 267 -8.44 -0.73 -26.04
C ALA A 267 -7.89 -2.15 -26.25
N LEU A 268 -7.46 -2.82 -25.16
CA LEU A 268 -7.00 -4.20 -25.20
C LEU A 268 -8.14 -5.18 -25.56
N GLN A 269 -9.35 -4.94 -25.04
CA GLN A 269 -10.54 -5.72 -25.43
C GLN A 269 -10.91 -5.53 -26.91
N GLN A 270 -10.76 -4.32 -27.45
CA GLN A 270 -11.01 -4.04 -28.88
C GLN A 270 -9.99 -4.74 -29.78
N LEU A 271 -8.70 -4.72 -29.41
CA LEU A 271 -7.66 -5.46 -30.12
C LEU A 271 -7.91 -6.98 -30.12
N SER A 272 -8.35 -7.52 -28.98
CA SER A 272 -8.71 -8.94 -28.85
C SER A 272 -9.93 -9.31 -29.70
N LYS A 273 -10.69 -8.32 -30.20
CA LYS A 273 -11.81 -8.46 -31.13
C LYS A 273 -11.46 -8.02 -32.55
N ASP A 274 -10.17 -8.08 -32.91
CA ASP A 274 -9.63 -7.76 -34.23
C ASP A 274 -9.92 -6.33 -34.72
N THR A 275 -10.11 -5.38 -33.80
CA THR A 275 -10.22 -3.96 -34.18
C THR A 275 -8.85 -3.44 -34.61
N GLU A 276 -8.81 -2.64 -35.69
CA GLU A 276 -7.55 -2.11 -36.20
C GLU A 276 -6.84 -1.23 -35.15
N PRO A 277 -5.54 -1.48 -34.84
CA PRO A 277 -4.81 -0.73 -33.81
C PRO A 277 -4.79 0.78 -34.05
N GLN A 278 -4.75 1.22 -35.31
CA GLN A 278 -4.75 2.65 -35.64
C GLN A 278 -6.08 3.31 -35.29
N ALA A 279 -7.20 2.66 -35.57
CA ALA A 279 -8.53 3.16 -35.22
C ALA A 279 -8.69 3.35 -33.70
N ILE A 280 -8.13 2.44 -32.90
CA ILE A 280 -8.14 2.53 -31.43
C ILE A 280 -7.31 3.74 -30.97
N VAL A 281 -6.13 3.94 -31.53
CA VAL A 281 -5.27 5.08 -31.20
C VAL A 281 -5.94 6.42 -31.56
N ASP A 282 -6.62 6.49 -32.72
CA ASP A 282 -7.35 7.68 -33.14
C ASP A 282 -8.57 7.94 -32.25
N GLN A 283 -9.28 6.89 -31.83
CA GLN A 283 -10.35 6.98 -30.83
C GLN A 283 -9.81 7.57 -29.51
N MET A 284 -8.74 7.01 -28.96
CA MET A 284 -8.14 7.50 -27.72
C MET A 284 -7.69 8.96 -27.83
N ARG A 285 -7.13 9.37 -28.97
CA ARG A 285 -6.73 10.76 -29.24
C ARG A 285 -7.92 11.72 -29.23
N ASN A 286 -9.05 11.30 -29.78
CA ASN A 286 -10.26 12.12 -29.83
C ASN A 286 -10.96 12.22 -28.48
N GLU A 287 -10.89 11.17 -27.66
CA GLU A 287 -11.54 11.11 -26.35
C GLU A 287 -10.71 11.72 -25.20
N MET A 288 -9.37 11.77 -25.33
CA MET A 288 -8.47 12.26 -24.29
C MET A 288 -7.88 13.63 -24.64
N THR A 289 -8.26 14.64 -23.88
CA THR A 289 -7.71 16.00 -24.04
C THR A 289 -6.21 16.07 -23.71
N ASP A 290 -5.72 15.20 -22.83
CA ASP A 290 -4.34 15.12 -22.36
C ASP A 290 -3.53 14.01 -23.08
N PHE A 291 -4.02 13.49 -24.21
CA PHE A 291 -3.46 12.31 -24.89
C PHE A 291 -1.93 12.35 -25.06
N LEU A 292 -1.40 13.51 -25.47
CA LEU A 292 0.04 13.69 -25.72
C LEU A 292 0.88 13.53 -24.44
N GLU A 293 0.41 14.11 -23.34
CA GLU A 293 1.07 14.05 -22.03
C GLU A 293 0.89 12.67 -21.40
N ALA A 294 -0.30 12.07 -21.54
CA ALA A 294 -0.62 10.75 -21.05
C ALA A 294 0.11 9.63 -21.79
N ARG A 295 0.58 9.88 -23.02
CA ARG A 295 1.19 8.86 -23.90
C ARG A 295 2.33 8.11 -23.23
N ALA A 296 3.27 8.80 -22.58
CA ALA A 296 4.42 8.16 -21.94
C ALA A 296 3.96 7.21 -20.81
N VAL A 297 3.00 7.67 -19.99
CA VAL A 297 2.40 6.89 -18.90
C VAL A 297 1.67 5.66 -19.44
N MET A 298 0.87 5.81 -20.51
CA MET A 298 0.14 4.71 -21.14
C MET A 298 1.07 3.66 -21.74
N VAL A 299 2.14 4.11 -22.41
CA VAL A 299 3.16 3.23 -22.98
C VAL A 299 3.86 2.40 -21.91
N ASP A 300 4.25 3.02 -20.81
CA ASP A 300 4.92 2.35 -19.68
C ASP A 300 3.96 1.38 -18.98
N THR A 301 2.70 1.78 -18.80
CA THR A 301 1.64 0.92 -18.26
C THR A 301 1.39 -0.31 -19.15
N LEU A 302 1.37 -0.14 -20.48
CA LEU A 302 1.21 -1.26 -21.42
C LEU A 302 2.39 -2.22 -21.40
N ALA A 303 3.63 -1.71 -21.32
CA ALA A 303 4.82 -2.55 -21.18
C ALA A 303 4.77 -3.38 -19.88
N PHE A 304 4.29 -2.77 -18.80
CA PHE A 304 4.07 -3.48 -17.54
C PHE A 304 2.97 -4.55 -17.66
N ILE A 305 1.84 -4.24 -18.29
CA ILE A 305 0.76 -5.20 -18.56
C ILE A 305 1.26 -6.36 -19.43
N GLU A 306 2.04 -6.07 -20.48
CA GLU A 306 2.67 -7.07 -21.34
C GLU A 306 3.56 -8.03 -20.55
N GLN A 307 4.33 -7.52 -19.59
CA GLN A 307 5.22 -8.34 -18.78
C GLN A 307 4.47 -9.19 -17.73
N LYS A 308 3.45 -8.61 -17.08
CA LYS A 308 2.85 -9.17 -15.86
C LYS A 308 1.52 -9.89 -16.09
N SER A 309 0.87 -9.71 -17.25
CA SER A 309 -0.43 -10.37 -17.52
C SER A 309 -0.27 -11.89 -17.67
N PRO A 310 -1.14 -12.69 -17.03
CA PRO A 310 -1.03 -14.14 -17.07
C PRO A 310 -1.53 -14.76 -18.37
N ASP A 311 -2.43 -14.09 -19.11
CA ASP A 311 -2.93 -14.57 -20.38
C ASP A 311 -2.13 -14.00 -21.57
N SER A 312 -1.82 -14.85 -22.56
CA SER A 312 -1.00 -14.47 -23.71
C SER A 312 -1.69 -13.49 -24.66
N GLU A 313 -3.01 -13.51 -24.71
CA GLU A 313 -3.81 -12.63 -25.56
C GLU A 313 -3.68 -11.17 -25.11
N THR A 314 -3.87 -10.89 -23.81
CA THR A 314 -3.64 -9.56 -23.24
C THR A 314 -2.21 -9.10 -23.43
N ARG A 315 -1.22 -10.00 -23.26
CA ARG A 315 0.19 -9.64 -23.48
C ARG A 315 0.46 -9.21 -24.92
N SER A 316 -0.02 -9.98 -25.90
CA SER A 316 0.14 -9.63 -27.32
C SER A 316 -0.59 -8.35 -27.69
N ALA A 317 -1.81 -8.14 -27.18
CA ALA A 317 -2.55 -6.90 -27.38
C ALA A 317 -1.81 -5.69 -26.79
N ALA A 318 -1.22 -5.85 -25.59
CA ALA A 318 -0.46 -4.80 -24.92
C ALA A 318 0.83 -4.44 -25.67
N GLU A 319 1.56 -5.44 -26.18
CA GLU A 319 2.74 -5.26 -27.03
C GLU A 319 2.37 -4.46 -28.30
N VAL A 320 1.33 -4.88 -29.01
CA VAL A 320 0.89 -4.24 -30.26
C VAL A 320 0.47 -2.79 -30.01
N LEU A 321 -0.39 -2.54 -29.02
CA LEU A 321 -0.84 -1.18 -28.70
C LEU A 321 0.32 -0.31 -28.22
N GLY A 322 1.18 -0.84 -27.35
CA GLY A 322 2.35 -0.15 -26.83
C GLY A 322 3.30 0.25 -27.95
N ALA A 323 3.58 -0.65 -28.89
CA ALA A 323 4.40 -0.37 -30.06
C ALA A 323 3.78 0.71 -30.96
N ARG A 324 2.45 0.69 -31.16
CA ARG A 324 1.76 1.73 -31.95
C ARG A 324 1.85 3.09 -31.27
N LEU A 325 1.54 3.17 -29.98
CA LEU A 325 1.67 4.40 -29.23
C LEU A 325 3.11 4.91 -29.25
N LYS A 326 4.14 4.07 -29.02
CA LYS A 326 5.57 4.44 -29.10
C LYS A 326 6.02 4.98 -30.46
N ASN A 327 5.41 4.52 -31.55
CA ASN A 327 5.81 4.87 -32.92
C ASN A 327 4.95 5.96 -33.59
N LEU A 328 3.97 6.53 -32.87
CA LEU A 328 3.22 7.69 -33.35
C LEU A 328 4.17 8.82 -33.76
N ARG A 329 4.16 9.16 -35.05
CA ARG A 329 4.81 10.37 -35.60
C ARG A 329 3.74 11.47 -35.63
N PHE A 330 4.11 12.67 -35.18
CA PHE A 330 3.25 13.84 -35.33
C PHE A 330 3.57 14.51 -36.68
N GLY A 331 2.52 14.81 -37.46
CA GLY A 331 2.58 15.37 -38.82
C GLY A 331 1.85 14.44 -39.80
N GLU A 332 0.80 14.86 -40.50
CA GLU A 332 0.41 16.22 -40.94
C GLU A 332 -0.53 16.98 -39.99
#